data_AF-A0A7X9BTL3-F1
#
_entry.id   AF-A0A7X9BTL3-F1
#
_cell.length_a   1.000
_cell.length_b   1.000
_cell.length_c   1.000
_cell.angle_alpha   90.00
_cell.angle_beta   90.00
_cell.angle_gamma   90.00
#
_symmetry.space_group_name_H-M   'P 1'
#
loop_
_entity.id
_entity.type
_entity.pdbx_description
1 polymer ?
#
loop_
_entity_poly.entity_id
_entity_poly.type
_entity_poly.pdbx_seq_one_letter_code
_entity_poly.pdbx_strand_id
1 'polypeptide(L)' 'MVLISTLVITIALIFIDVIPIYRQQAWKAFFVYCFFLGILLIFAILMELNIDIPSPSEPTRNIVSFIFGLGQTK' A
#
# COMPACT_ATOMS: atom_id res chain seq x y z
N MET A 1 -5.42 6.35 15.69
CA MET A 1 -4.41 5.42 16.30
C MET A 1 -3.56 4.78 15.21
N VAL A 2 -4.19 4.19 14.19
CA VAL A 2 -3.52 3.61 13.03
C VAL A 2 -2.68 4.64 12.28
N LEU A 3 -3.17 5.89 12.09
CA LEU A 3 -2.40 6.94 11.41
C LEU A 3 -1.08 7.26 12.10
N ILE A 4 -1.08 7.38 13.44
CA ILE A 4 0.12 7.70 14.22
C ILE A 4 1.17 6.60 14.07
N SER A 5 0.77 5.32 14.21
CA SER A 5 1.68 4.20 13.99
C SER A 5 2.22 4.19 12.55
N THR A 6 1.39 4.45 11.56
CA THR A 6 1.81 4.49 10.15
C THR A 6 2.81 5.61 9.89
N LEU A 7 2.63 6.79 10.50
CA LEU A 7 3.57 7.91 10.40
C LEU A 7 4.95 7.53 10.98
N VAL A 8 4.99 6.93 12.17
CA VAL A 8 6.23 6.49 12.82
C VAL A 8 6.98 5.48 11.94
N ILE A 9 6.27 4.48 11.41
CA ILE A 9 6.85 3.45 10.54
C ILE A 9 7.34 4.08 9.23
N THR A 10 6.56 4.98 8.64
CA THR A 10 6.92 5.67 7.38
C THR A 10 8.21 6.46 7.55
N ILE A 11 8.37 7.18 8.67
CA ILE A 11 9.61 7.91 8.98
C ILE A 11 10.78 6.92 9.07
N ALA A 12 10.64 5.81 9.79
CA ALA A 12 11.69 4.81 9.89
C ALA A 12 12.10 4.24 8.51
N LEU A 13 11.13 3.91 7.65
CA LEU A 13 11.38 3.42 6.28
C LEU A 13 12.08 4.46 5.40
N ILE A 14 11.80 5.76 5.58
CA ILE A 14 12.51 6.81 4.85
C ILE A 14 14.00 6.79 5.20
N PHE A 15 14.35 6.63 6.49
CA PHE A 15 15.75 6.57 6.91
C PHE A 15 16.47 5.29 6.48
N ILE A 16 15.78 4.14 6.58
CA ILE A 16 16.37 2.83 6.30
C ILE A 16 16.48 2.55 4.80
N ASP A 17 15.50 2.97 4.00
CA ASP A 17 15.42 2.63 2.57
C ASP A 17 15.57 3.85 1.67
N VAL A 18 14.73 4.87 1.84
CA VAL A 18 14.66 5.99 0.88
C VAL A 18 15.97 6.78 0.83
N ILE A 19 16.57 7.09 1.97
CA ILE A 19 17.87 7.77 2.05
C ILE A 19 18.98 6.97 1.34
N PRO A 20 19.24 5.68 1.67
CA PRO A 20 20.27 4.94 0.97
C PRO A 20 19.97 4.69 -0.50
N ILE A 21 18.71 4.51 -0.90
CA ILE A 21 18.31 4.38 -2.32
C ILE A 21 18.62 5.68 -3.08
N TYR A 22 18.32 6.84 -2.48
CA TYR A 22 18.65 8.14 -3.04
C TYR A 22 20.17 8.32 -3.17
N ARG A 23 20.94 7.93 -2.14
CA ARG A 23 22.42 7.98 -2.17
C ARG A 23 23.02 7.05 -3.22
N GLN A 24 22.41 5.89 -3.47
CA GLN A 24 22.82 4.95 -4.50
C GLN A 24 22.37 5.36 -5.91
N GLN A 25 21.71 6.52 -6.06
CA GLN A 25 21.15 7.03 -7.32
C GLN A 25 20.25 6.02 -8.05
N ALA A 26 19.63 5.11 -7.30
CA ALA A 26 18.72 4.11 -7.83
C ALA A 26 17.34 4.74 -8.06
N TRP A 27 17.27 5.70 -9.00
CA TRP A 27 16.10 6.55 -9.24
C TRP A 27 14.82 5.75 -9.50
N LYS A 28 14.90 4.64 -10.25
CA LYS A 28 13.74 3.77 -10.49
C LYS A 28 13.17 3.23 -9.18
N ALA A 29 14.02 2.71 -8.31
CA ALA A 29 13.62 2.18 -7.01
C ALA A 29 13.10 3.32 -6.10
N PHE A 30 13.76 4.48 -6.12
CA PHE A 30 13.34 5.66 -5.37
C PHE A 30 11.90 6.06 -5.70
N PHE A 31 11.57 6.22 -6.99
CA PHE A 31 10.22 6.60 -7.41
C PHE A 31 9.17 5.56 -7.03
N VAL A 32 9.50 4.26 -7.18
CA VAL A 32 8.61 3.17 -6.76
C VAL A 32 8.36 3.23 -5.25
N TYR A 33 9.41 3.43 -4.45
CA TYR A 33 9.28 3.51 -2.99
C TYR A 33 8.45 4.72 -2.56
N CYS A 34 8.72 5.89 -3.13
CA CYS A 34 7.95 7.10 -2.86
C CYS A 34 6.47 6.94 -3.25
N PHE A 35 6.18 6.28 -4.37
CA PHE A 35 4.81 6.01 -4.80
C PHE A 35 4.07 5.12 -3.81
N PHE A 36 4.67 4.00 -3.39
CA PHE A 36 4.05 3.10 -2.41
C PHE A 36 3.90 3.74 -1.03
N LEU A 37 4.89 4.51 -0.55
CA LEU A 37 4.77 5.27 0.69
C LEU A 37 3.67 6.34 0.60
N GLY A 38 3.51 6.99 -0.55
CA GLY A 38 2.43 7.93 -0.79
C GLY A 38 1.05 7.26 -0.70
N ILE A 39 0.87 6.12 -1.37
CA ILE A 39 -0.37 5.33 -1.30
C ILE A 39 -0.66 4.89 0.13
N LEU A 40 0.35 4.40 0.86
CA LEU A 40 0.22 3.99 2.25
C LEU A 40 -0.32 5.12 3.13
N LEU A 41 0.21 6.34 2.94
CA LEU A 41 -0.22 7.50 3.69
C LEU A 41 -1.66 7.91 3.34
N ILE A 42 -2.02 7.85 2.06
CA ILE A 42 -3.40 8.11 1.60
C ILE A 42 -4.36 7.12 2.27
N PHE A 43 -4.04 5.82 2.28
CA PHE A 43 -4.87 4.81 2.95
C PHE A 43 -4.96 5.04 4.46
N ALA A 44 -3.87 5.39 5.11
CA ALA A 44 -3.89 5.70 6.55
C ALA A 44 -4.82 6.88 6.87
N ILE A 45 -4.83 7.92 6.03
CA ILE A 45 -5.74 9.06 6.17
C ILE A 45 -7.19 8.65 5.92
N LEU A 46 -7.46 7.89 4.86
CA LEU A 46 -8.81 7.40 4.54
C LEU A 46 -9.38 6.53 5.67
N MET A 47 -8.57 5.68 6.28
CA MET A 47 -8.95 4.86 7.44
C MET A 47 -9.27 5.73 8.67
N GLU A 48 -8.48 6.77 8.94
CA GLU A 48 -8.73 7.67 10.08
C GLU A 48 -10.01 8.50 9.87
N LEU A 49 -10.36 8.82 8.61
CA LEU A 49 -11.62 9.47 8.23
C LEU A 49 -12.85 8.55 8.29
N ASN A 50 -12.69 7.30 8.73
CA ASN A 50 -13.75 6.29 8.83
C ASN A 50 -14.47 6.04 7.49
N ILE A 51 -13.77 6.28 6.37
CA ILE A 51 -14.26 5.91 5.05
C ILE A 51 -14.15 4.39 4.97
N ASP A 52 -15.28 3.71 4.76
CA ASP A 52 -15.30 2.27 4.49
C ASP A 52 -14.51 2.01 3.22
N ILE A 53 -13.27 1.56 3.39
CA ILE A 53 -12.43 1.12 2.28
C ILE A 53 -13.00 -0.23 1.86
N PRO A 54 -13.59 -0.34 0.65
CA PRO A 54 -14.17 -1.60 0.20
C PRO A 54 -13.08 -2.67 0.22
N SER A 55 -13.36 -3.78 0.92
CA SER A 55 -12.39 -4.85 1.06
C SER A 55 -11.97 -5.36 -0.32
N PRO A 56 -10.66 -5.45 -0.62
CA PRO A 56 -10.19 -6.01 -1.88
C PRO A 56 -10.46 -7.51 -1.98
N SER A 57 -10.94 -8.16 -0.92
CA SER A 57 -11.27 -9.60 -0.91
C SER A 57 -12.32 -9.97 -1.96
N GLU A 58 -13.35 -9.16 -2.16
CA GLU A 58 -14.37 -9.43 -3.18
C GLU A 58 -13.83 -9.26 -4.62
N PRO A 59 -13.20 -8.13 -4.99
CA PRO A 59 -12.55 -7.98 -6.29
C PRO A 59 -11.51 -9.07 -6.55
N THR A 60 -10.68 -9.39 -5.56
CA THR A 60 -9.62 -10.39 -5.69
C THR A 60 -10.21 -11.79 -5.87
N ARG A 61 -11.26 -12.13 -5.10
CA ARG A 61 -11.99 -13.39 -5.27
C ARG A 61 -12.57 -13.50 -6.67
N ASN A 62 -13.13 -12.43 -7.22
CA ASN A 62 -13.68 -12.41 -8.58
C ASN A 62 -12.59 -12.57 -9.65
N ILE A 63 -11.43 -11.95 -9.47
CA ILE A 63 -10.29 -12.10 -10.39
C ILE A 63 -9.73 -13.52 -10.34
N VAL A 64 -9.51 -14.06 -9.14
CA VAL A 64 -8.99 -15.43 -8.96
C VAL A 64 -9.99 -16.45 -9.51
N SER A 65 -11.29 -16.31 -9.20
CA SER A 65 -12.31 -17.20 -9.75
C SER A 65 -12.42 -17.11 -11.28
N PHE A 66 -12.24 -15.93 -11.86
CA PHE A 66 -12.19 -15.76 -13.32
C PHE A 66 -10.97 -16.44 -13.94
N ILE A 67 -9.77 -16.27 -13.36
CA ILE A 67 -8.53 -16.89 -13.86
C ILE A 67 -8.57 -18.42 -13.73
N PHE A 68 -9.07 -18.94 -12.61
CA PHE A 68 -9.11 -20.37 -12.33
C PHE A 68 -10.39 -21.06 -12.82
N GLY A 69 -11.31 -20.33 -13.46
CA GLY A 69 -12.59 -20.87 -13.94
C GLY A 69 -13.48 -21.40 -12.82
N LEU A 70 -13.28 -20.93 -11.58
CA LEU A 70 -14.08 -21.30 -10.42
C LEU A 70 -15.39 -20.51 -10.48
N GLY A 71 -16.27 -20.91 -11.41
CA GLY A 71 -17.62 -20.34 -11.52
C GLY A 71 -18.29 -20.36 -10.15
N GLN A 72 -18.77 -19.20 -9.71
CA GLN A 72 -19.47 -19.02 -8.45
C GLN A 72 -20.71 -19.93 -8.43
N THR A 73 -20.59 -21.15 -7.91
CA THR A 73 -21.74 -21.87 -7.38
C THR A 73 -22.22 -21.06 -6.18
N LYS A 74 -23.37 -20.42 -6.36
CA LYS A 74 -24.14 -19.71 -5.34
C LYS A 74 -24.11 -20.42 -3.99
#